data_AF-A0A8J7JEI1-F1
#
_entry.id   AF-A0A8J7JEI1-F1
#
_cell.length_a   1.000
_cell.length_b   1.000
_cell.length_c   1.000
_cell.angle_alpha   90.00
_cell.angle_beta   90.00
_cell.angle_gamma   90.00
#
_symmetry.space_group_name_H-M   'P 1'
#
loop_
_entity.id
_entity.type
_entity.pdbx_description
1 polymer ?
#
loop_
_entity_poly.entity_id
_entity_poly.type
_entity_poly.pdbx_seq_one_letter_code
_entity_poly.pdbx_strand_id
1 'polypeptide(L)' 'MKIYLFDPETGIYQGEDFCDPPSMTATRELPSGTTTVSPPSYGPGLVPVFREGLRSWELVSNMTLKAQVRDDHERV' A
#
# COMPACT_ATOMS: atom_id res chain seq x y z
N MET A 1 14.10 -1.74 -11.20
CA MET A 1 12.63 -1.85 -11.34
C MET A 1 11.97 -1.01 -10.27
N LYS A 2 10.98 -0.18 -10.61
CA LYS A 2 10.21 0.57 -9.61
C LYS A 2 9.29 -0.39 -8.84
N ILE A 3 9.24 -0.23 -7.53
CA ILE A 3 8.30 -0.90 -6.63
C ILE A 3 7.53 0.15 -5.83
N TYR A 4 6.38 -0.25 -5.31
CA TYR A 4 5.48 0.58 -4.54
C TYR A 4 5.31 -0.06 -3.17
N LEU A 5 5.52 0.75 -2.14
CA LEU A 5 5.48 0.33 -0.75
C LEU A 5 4.08 0.57 -0.20
N PHE A 6 3.55 -0.40 0.53
CA PHE A 6 2.33 -0.28 1.30
C PHE A 6 2.53 -0.91 2.67
N ASP A 7 1.79 -0.44 3.66
CA ASP A 7 1.74 -1.05 4.97
C ASP A 7 1.00 -2.40 4.89
N PRO A 8 1.62 -3.54 5.22
CA PRO A 8 0.99 -4.86 5.05
C PRO A 8 -0.19 -5.10 6.00
N GLU A 9 -0.31 -4.33 7.09
CA GLU A 9 -1.42 -4.48 8.05
C GLU A 9 -2.67 -3.70 7.58
N THR A 10 -2.48 -2.51 7.02
CA THR A 10 -3.55 -1.56 6.67
C THR A 10 -3.74 -1.39 5.16
N GLY A 11 -2.77 -1.80 4.34
CA GLY A 11 -2.70 -1.59 2.90
C GLY A 11 -2.28 -0.17 2.51
N ILE A 12 -2.05 0.77 3.43
CA ILE A 12 -1.86 2.19 3.11
C ILE A 12 -0.58 2.41 2.30
N TYR A 13 -0.66 3.17 1.22
CA TYR A 13 0.49 3.54 0.40
C TYR A 13 1.53 4.36 1.19
N GLN A 14 2.79 3.93 1.12
CA GLN A 14 3.92 4.55 1.84
C GLN A 14 4.93 5.24 0.90
N GLY A 15 4.85 5.01 -0.42
CA GLY A 15 5.75 5.63 -1.39
C GLY A 15 6.26 4.66 -2.45
N GLU A 16 7.25 5.11 -3.20
CA GLU A 16 7.91 4.33 -4.25
C GLU A 16 9.39 4.12 -3.94
N ASP A 17 9.91 2.97 -4.35
CA ASP A 17 11.33 2.60 -4.20
C ASP A 17 11.83 1.93 -5.50
N PHE A 18 13.13 1.70 -5.61
CA PHE A 18 13.75 1.06 -6.76
C PHE A 18 14.49 -0.20 -6.33
N CYS A 19 14.03 -1.35 -6.82
CA CYS A 19 14.72 -2.63 -6.64
C CYS A 19 15.58 -2.97 -7.86
N ASP A 20 16.85 -3.31 -7.65
CA ASP A 20 17.76 -3.70 -8.73
C ASP A 20 17.45 -5.14 -9.22
N PRO A 21 17.37 -5.39 -10.54
CA PRO A 21 16.89 -6.66 -11.10
C PRO A 21 17.75 -7.92 -10.88
N PRO A 22 19.07 -7.92 -10.62
CA PRO A 22 19.86 -9.16 -10.58
C PRO A 22 19.64 -9.99 -9.31
N SER A 23 18.85 -9.52 -8.33
CA SER A 23 18.45 -10.31 -7.14
C SER A 23 17.03 -10.90 -7.22
N MET A 24 16.26 -10.56 -8.25
CA MET A 24 14.93 -11.16 -8.50
C MET A 24 15.09 -12.35 -9.45
N THR A 25 15.74 -13.42 -8.98
CA THR A 25 15.54 -14.74 -9.59
C THR A 25 14.05 -15.08 -9.49
N ALA A 26 13.47 -15.55 -10.60
CA ALA A 26 12.03 -15.73 -10.92
C ALA A 26 11.10 -16.42 -9.90
N THR A 27 11.57 -16.70 -8.69
CA THR A 27 10.88 -17.37 -7.59
C THR A 27 10.93 -16.61 -6.26
N ARG A 28 11.64 -15.48 -6.18
CA ARG A 28 11.73 -14.70 -4.94
C ARG A 28 10.58 -13.70 -4.90
N GLU A 29 9.55 -14.09 -4.16
CA GLU A 29 8.38 -13.29 -3.86
C GLU A 29 8.80 -11.86 -3.44
N LEU A 30 8.06 -10.85 -3.92
CA LEU A 30 8.24 -9.49 -3.47
C LEU A 30 8.17 -9.45 -1.94
N PRO A 31 9.06 -8.71 -1.25
CA PRO A 31 8.95 -8.58 0.20
C PRO A 31 7.56 -8.08 0.57
N SER A 32 7.01 -8.57 1.68
CA SER A 32 5.69 -8.14 2.19
C SER A 32 5.61 -6.62 2.28
N GLY A 33 4.44 -6.06 1.96
CA GLY A 33 4.27 -4.61 1.87
C GLY A 33 4.88 -3.98 0.62
N THR A 34 5.19 -4.78 -0.42
CA THR A 34 5.66 -4.25 -1.71
C THR A 34 4.87 -4.82 -2.88
N THR A 35 4.65 -3.98 -3.89
CA THR A 35 3.97 -4.36 -5.13
C THR A 35 4.63 -3.68 -6.31
N THR A 36 4.56 -4.32 -7.48
CA THR A 36 4.99 -3.73 -8.75
C THR A 36 3.84 -3.03 -9.48
N VAL A 37 2.63 -3.14 -8.94
CA VAL A 37 1.44 -2.45 -9.44
C VAL A 37 1.48 -1.00 -8.96
N SER A 38 1.47 -0.05 -9.90
CA SER A 38 1.44 1.38 -9.58
C SER A 38 0.13 1.81 -8.95
N PRO A 39 0.14 2.68 -7.94
CA PRO A 39 -1.08 3.32 -7.47
C PRO A 39 -1.70 4.15 -8.59
N PRO A 40 -3.04 4.21 -8.68
CA PRO A 40 -3.72 5.10 -9.61
C PRO A 40 -3.45 6.55 -9.23
N SER A 41 -3.69 7.48 -10.15
CA SER A 41 -3.65 8.91 -9.83
C SER A 41 -4.71 9.24 -8.77
N TYR A 42 -4.31 9.94 -7.71
CA TYR A 42 -5.19 10.33 -6.62
C TYR A 42 -5.12 11.83 -6.35
N GLY A 43 -6.26 12.41 -5.98
CA GLY A 43 -6.39 13.82 -5.63
C GLY A 43 -6.14 14.08 -4.15
N PRO A 44 -6.11 15.36 -3.74
CA PRO A 44 -6.00 15.72 -2.34
C PRO A 44 -7.14 15.10 -1.52
N GLY A 45 -6.81 14.54 -0.36
CA GLY A 45 -7.77 13.87 0.51
C GLY A 45 -8.06 12.41 0.18
N LEU A 46 -7.49 11.86 -0.89
CA LEU A 46 -7.55 10.44 -1.22
C LEU A 46 -6.23 9.75 -0.86
N VAL A 47 -6.32 8.53 -0.37
CA VAL A 47 -5.19 7.69 0.00
C VAL A 47 -5.33 6.36 -0.73
N PRO A 48 -4.33 5.94 -1.51
CA PRO A 48 -4.30 4.61 -2.09
C PRO A 48 -4.09 3.56 -0.99
N VAL A 49 -4.93 2.53 -1.00
CA VAL A 49 -4.85 1.36 -0.13
C VAL A 49 -4.75 0.12 -0.99
N PHE A 50 -3.65 -0.62 -0.87
CA PHE A 50 -3.45 -1.86 -1.60
C PHE A 50 -4.25 -3.00 -0.97
N ARG A 51 -5.05 -3.68 -1.79
CA ARG A 51 -5.80 -4.87 -1.42
C ARG A 51 -5.04 -6.08 -1.91
N GLU A 52 -4.23 -6.70 -1.05
CA GLU A 52 -3.39 -7.84 -1.44
C GLU A 52 -4.17 -9.01 -2.06
N GLY A 53 -5.36 -9.32 -1.52
CA GLY A 53 -6.24 -10.36 -2.06
C GLY A 53 -6.76 -10.07 -3.48
N LEU A 54 -6.82 -8.79 -3.88
CA LEU A 54 -7.23 -8.36 -5.22
C LEU A 54 -6.05 -7.92 -6.09
N ARG A 55 -4.84 -7.83 -5.50
CA ARG A 55 -3.61 -7.29 -6.12
C ARG A 55 -3.85 -5.95 -6.82
N SER A 56 -4.66 -5.09 -6.21
CA SER A 56 -5.07 -3.81 -6.78
C SER A 56 -5.15 -2.71 -5.73
N TRP A 57 -5.13 -1.46 -6.19
CA TRP A 57 -5.28 -0.29 -5.35
C TRP A 57 -6.73 0.17 -5.30
N GLU A 58 -7.17 0.50 -4.09
CA GLU A 58 -8.43 1.17 -3.82
C GLU A 58 -8.14 2.59 -3.35
N LEU A 59 -8.92 3.57 -3.79
CA LEU A 59 -8.80 4.94 -3.32
C LEU A 59 -9.79 5.17 -2.18
N VAL A 60 -9.26 5.44 -0.99
CA VAL A 60 -10.06 5.68 0.21
C VAL A 60 -9.93 7.14 0.61
N SER A 61 -11.03 7.75 1.05
CA SER A 61 -10.97 9.10 1.62
C SER A 61 -10.21 9.10 2.94
N ASN A 62 -9.30 10.07 3.12
CA ASN A 62 -8.55 10.23 4.37
C ASN A 62 -9.47 10.58 5.56
N MET A 63 -10.69 11.07 5.30
CA MET A 63 -11.70 11.28 6.33
C MET A 63 -12.23 9.94 6.86
N THR A 64 -12.39 8.96 5.97
CA THR A 64 -12.82 7.60 6.32
C THR A 64 -11.72 6.85 7.07
N LEU A 65 -10.46 6.98 6.65
CA LEU A 65 -9.32 6.37 7.36
C LEU A 65 -9.17 6.89 8.79
N LYS A 66 -9.40 8.18 9.02
CA LYS A 66 -9.34 8.78 10.37
C LYS A 66 -10.46 8.29 11.30
N ALA A 67 -11.62 7.92 10.77
CA ALA A 67 -12.69 7.34 11.56
C ALA A 67 -12.29 5.95 12.10
N GLN A 68 -11.54 5.17 11.30
CA GLN A 68 -11.05 3.84 11.68
C GLN A 68 -9.97 3.90 12.77
N VAL A 69 -9.05 4.88 12.70
CA VAL A 69 -7.97 5.05 13.69
C VAL A 69 -8.50 5.59 15.03
N ARG A 70 -9.59 6.37 15.03
CA ARG A 70 -10.18 6.89 16.27
C ARG A 70 -10.87 5.83 17.12
N ASP A 71 -11.41 4.77 16.51
CA ASP A 71 -12.12 3.71 17.23
C ASP A 71 -11.17 2.80 18.04
N ASP A 72 -9.90 2.69 17.62
CA ASP A 72 -8.90 1.87 18.29
C ASP A 72 -8.37 2.50 19.61
N HIS A 73 -8.43 3.84 19.72
CA HIS A 73 -7.90 4.59 20.86
C HIS A 73 -8.92 4.79 22.01
N GLU A 74 -10.15 4.26 21.90
CA GLU A 74 -11.18 4.30 22.97
C GLU A 74 -11.34 2.95 23.70
N ARG A 75 -10.59 1.91 23.33
CA ARG A 75 -10.62 0.59 23.99
C ARG A 75 -9.44 0.34 24.94
N VAL A 76 -9.17 1.28 25.85
CA VAL A 76 -8.26 1.05 27.00
C VAL A 76 -9.00 1.04 28.32
#